data_AF-G2KMJ1-F1
#
_entry.id   AF-G2KMJ1-F1
#
_cell.length_a   1.000
_cell.length_b   1.000
_cell.length_c   1.000
_cell.angle_alpha   90.00
_cell.angle_beta   90.00
_cell.angle_gamma   90.00
#
_symmetry.space_group_name_H-M   'P 1'
#
loop_
_entity.id
_entity.type
_entity.pdbx_description
1 polymer ?
#
loop_
_entity_poly.entity_id
_entity_poly.type
_entity_poly.pdbx_seq_one_letter_code
_entity_poly.pdbx_strand_id
1 'polypeptide(L)'
;MKKHIIFWGLILGAVALLGLILLKSYGAQLDSERMNQGVDALFMATSMPADTPPAQWPDIIRQFVAAHVQIDPAKPLNDNSGAWVDTIGGMLMHAHKKSEIRPAVNPATAAQLMGLMLQRAGVEARIVELFRYAPGFPSVAMVETKDMASGQWVLHDPARDVYWANPQKRERAGLEAIVRDRAQNFMPCNMTTCDWALVSQTGVTPQDMMTYFVLGVAYDPVDPVMFVNNEQFSLTAPVTGVDGAALSFCQARANLCALRKVDY
;
A
#
# COMPACT_ATOMS: atom_id res chain seq x y z
N MET A 1 9.54 9.84 59.90
CA MET A 1 10.36 10.36 58.78
C MET A 1 10.33 9.51 57.49
N LYS A 2 10.12 8.19 57.49
CA LYS A 2 10.16 7.37 56.25
C LYS A 2 8.99 7.56 55.26
N LYS A 3 7.85 8.14 55.66
CA LYS A 3 6.67 8.30 54.77
C LYS A 3 6.77 9.45 53.77
N HIS A 4 7.59 10.48 54.01
CA HIS A 4 7.71 11.61 53.08
C HIS A 4 8.56 11.29 51.84
N ILE A 5 9.54 10.39 51.95
CA ILE A 5 10.45 10.05 50.83
C ILE A 5 9.70 9.30 49.72
N ILE A 6 8.73 8.45 50.07
CA ILE A 6 7.94 7.68 49.10
C ILE A 6 7.00 8.59 48.29
N PHE A 7 6.45 9.63 48.92
CA PHE A 7 5.50 10.55 48.28
C PHE A 7 6.18 11.42 47.20
N TRP A 8 7.37 11.95 47.47
CA TRP A 8 8.13 12.74 46.50
C TRP A 8 8.69 11.90 45.34
N GLY A 9 9.06 10.64 45.59
CA GLY A 9 9.48 9.71 44.54
C GLY A 9 8.37 9.39 43.54
N LEU A 10 7.12 9.24 44.01
CA LEU A 10 5.96 9.02 43.15
C LEU A 10 5.61 10.24 42.28
N ILE A 11 5.73 11.46 42.84
CA ILE A 11 5.47 12.71 42.09
C ILE A 11 6.52 12.92 41.00
N LEU A 12 7.80 12.72 41.30
CA LEU A 12 8.88 12.85 40.31
C LEU A 12 8.77 11.81 39.20
N GLY A 13 8.38 10.57 39.52
CA GLY A 13 8.13 9.52 38.53
C GLY A 13 6.96 9.85 37.60
N ALA A 14 5.86 10.39 38.15
CA ALA A 14 4.70 10.80 37.36
C ALA A 14 4.99 11.97 36.41
N VAL A 15 5.78 12.97 36.86
CA VAL A 15 6.19 14.11 36.02
C VAL A 15 7.13 13.66 34.90
N ALA A 16 8.07 12.77 35.17
CA ALA A 16 8.96 12.22 34.14
C ALA A 16 8.19 11.39 33.09
N LEU A 17 7.21 10.59 33.52
CA LEU A 17 6.35 9.82 32.62
C LEU A 17 5.47 10.72 31.75
N LEU A 18 4.87 11.77 32.33
CA LEU A 18 4.11 12.78 31.60
C LEU A 18 4.99 13.54 30.59
N GLY A 19 6.22 13.91 30.97
CA GLY A 19 7.18 14.53 30.06
C GLY A 19 7.53 13.63 28.86
N LEU A 20 7.73 12.33 29.10
CA LEU A 20 7.99 11.36 28.02
C LEU A 20 6.78 11.14 27.11
N ILE A 21 5.57 11.11 27.66
CA ILE A 21 4.32 11.01 26.87
C ILE A 21 4.16 12.26 26.00
N LEU A 22 4.36 13.45 26.58
CA LEU A 22 4.27 14.71 25.85
C LEU A 22 5.33 14.80 24.74
N LEU A 23 6.58 14.44 25.01
CA LEU A 23 7.64 14.39 24.00
C LEU A 23 7.33 13.41 22.87
N LYS A 24 6.78 12.22 23.17
CA LYS A 24 6.34 11.27 22.14
C LYS A 24 5.17 11.81 21.32
N SER A 25 4.19 12.44 21.96
CA SER A 25 3.05 13.03 21.26
C SER A 25 3.45 14.21 20.36
N TYR A 26 4.37 15.05 20.82
CA TYR A 26 4.87 16.20 20.06
C TYR A 26 5.73 15.75 18.87
N GLY A 27 6.58 14.73 19.06
CA GLY A 27 7.32 14.11 17.96
C GLY A 27 6.40 13.52 16.89
N ALA A 28 5.39 12.76 17.29
CA ALA A 28 4.41 12.18 16.37
C ALA A 28 3.61 13.26 15.60
N GLN A 29 3.27 14.37 16.24
CA GLN A 29 2.58 15.48 15.59
C GLN A 29 3.48 16.19 14.57
N LEU A 30 4.73 16.49 14.92
CA LEU A 30 5.70 17.10 13.99
C LEU A 30 5.96 16.22 12.77
N ASP A 31 6.07 14.90 12.95
CA ASP A 31 6.25 13.96 11.86
C ASP A 31 5.02 13.91 10.94
N SER A 32 3.82 13.99 11.50
CA SER A 32 2.57 14.06 10.73
C SER A 32 2.46 15.35 9.91
N GLU A 33 2.79 16.51 10.49
CA GLU A 33 2.77 17.79 9.76
C GLU A 33 3.76 17.82 8.61
N ARG A 34 4.99 17.33 8.84
CA ARG A 34 6.03 17.21 7.81
C ARG A 34 5.62 16.27 6.68
N MET A 35 5.01 15.14 7.04
CA MET A 35 4.48 14.20 6.06
C MET A 35 3.39 14.87 5.20
N ASN A 36 2.43 15.57 5.82
CA ASN A 36 1.36 16.24 5.09
C ASN A 36 1.88 17.32 4.14
N GLN A 37 2.82 18.17 4.60
CA GLN A 37 3.47 19.17 3.74
C GLN A 37 4.25 18.51 2.58
N GLY A 38 4.91 17.38 2.85
CA GLY A 38 5.60 16.60 1.85
C GLY A 38 4.67 16.01 0.80
N VAL A 39 3.53 15.46 1.21
CA VAL A 39 2.50 14.92 0.30
C VAL A 39 1.89 16.04 -0.55
N ASP A 40 1.65 17.23 0.03
CA ASP A 40 1.19 18.40 -0.74
C ASP A 40 2.19 18.80 -1.81
N ALA A 41 3.48 18.84 -1.47
CA ALA A 41 4.54 19.12 -2.41
C ALA A 41 4.62 18.06 -3.53
N LEU A 42 4.48 16.78 -3.21
CA LEU A 42 4.44 15.70 -4.21
C LEU A 42 3.24 15.84 -5.14
N PHE A 43 2.06 16.14 -4.60
CA PHE A 43 0.86 16.36 -5.40
C PHE A 43 1.06 17.53 -6.38
N MET A 44 1.62 18.64 -5.92
CA MET A 44 1.95 19.78 -6.79
C MET A 44 3.02 19.41 -7.85
N ALA A 45 3.98 18.56 -7.50
CA ALA A 45 5.03 18.11 -8.41
C ALA A 45 4.53 17.20 -9.55
N THR A 46 3.33 16.62 -9.43
CA THR A 46 2.69 15.87 -10.53
C THR A 46 2.51 16.70 -11.80
N SER A 47 2.53 18.04 -11.69
CA SER A 47 2.28 18.98 -12.79
C SER A 47 0.93 18.74 -13.48
N MET A 48 -0.04 18.19 -12.74
CA MET A 48 -1.40 17.95 -13.20
C MET A 48 -2.05 19.28 -13.61
N PRO A 49 -2.54 19.43 -14.86
CA PRO A 49 -3.29 20.63 -15.27
C PRO A 49 -4.48 20.90 -14.35
N ALA A 50 -4.76 22.17 -14.07
CA ALA A 50 -5.85 22.56 -13.15
C ALA A 50 -7.25 22.14 -13.63
N ASP A 51 -7.42 21.91 -14.94
CA ASP A 51 -8.64 21.45 -15.60
C ASP A 51 -8.70 19.93 -15.78
N THR A 52 -7.73 19.18 -15.23
CA THR A 52 -7.72 17.71 -15.27
C THR A 52 -8.95 17.14 -14.57
N PRO A 53 -9.78 16.33 -15.25
CA PRO A 53 -10.94 15.70 -14.63
C PRO A 53 -10.54 14.79 -13.46
N PRO A 54 -11.27 14.79 -12.33
CA PRO A 54 -10.96 13.95 -11.17
C PRO A 54 -10.80 12.45 -11.48
N ALA A 55 -11.52 11.95 -12.48
CA ALA A 55 -11.43 10.56 -12.94
C ALA A 55 -10.02 10.18 -13.47
N GLN A 56 -9.20 11.15 -13.87
CA GLN A 56 -7.84 10.91 -14.37
C GLN A 56 -6.76 11.01 -13.27
N TRP A 57 -7.10 11.54 -12.09
CA TRP A 57 -6.12 11.77 -11.03
C TRP A 57 -5.44 10.48 -10.55
N PRO A 58 -6.14 9.34 -10.37
CA PRO A 58 -5.49 8.07 -10.02
C PRO A 58 -4.40 7.63 -10.98
N ASP A 59 -4.59 7.84 -12.28
CA ASP A 59 -3.61 7.44 -13.29
C ASP A 59 -2.38 8.33 -13.30
N ILE A 60 -2.59 9.65 -13.22
CA ILE A 60 -1.49 10.62 -13.18
C ILE A 60 -0.66 10.43 -11.92
N ILE A 61 -1.29 10.24 -10.76
CA ILE A 61 -0.59 10.01 -9.50
C ILE A 61 0.16 8.67 -9.53
N ARG A 62 -0.47 7.60 -10.05
CA ARG A 62 0.17 6.28 -10.22
C ARG A 62 1.43 6.38 -11.08
N GLN A 63 1.31 7.02 -12.25
CA GLN A 63 2.43 7.21 -13.18
C GLN A 63 3.53 8.07 -12.54
N PHE A 64 3.15 9.14 -11.83
CA PHE A 64 4.09 9.97 -11.10
C PHE A 64 4.88 9.16 -10.07
N VAL A 65 4.21 8.39 -9.21
CA VAL A 65 4.91 7.56 -8.21
C VAL A 65 5.84 6.57 -8.90
N ALA A 66 5.36 5.82 -9.89
CA ALA A 66 6.15 4.84 -10.62
C ALA A 66 7.39 5.47 -11.29
N ALA A 67 7.27 6.67 -11.86
CA ALA A 67 8.37 7.36 -12.51
C ALA A 67 9.45 7.86 -11.53
N HIS A 68 9.08 8.15 -10.28
CA HIS A 68 9.94 8.87 -9.33
C HIS A 68 10.44 8.01 -8.16
N VAL A 69 10.10 6.72 -8.11
CA VAL A 69 10.68 5.77 -7.17
C VAL A 69 11.44 4.67 -7.91
N GLN A 70 12.36 4.02 -7.22
CA GLN A 70 12.94 2.75 -7.66
C GLN A 70 12.45 1.66 -6.71
N ILE A 71 11.92 0.57 -7.24
CA ILE A 71 11.42 -0.50 -6.38
C ILE A 71 12.56 -1.45 -6.01
N ASP A 72 12.75 -1.64 -4.71
CA ASP A 72 13.71 -2.55 -4.11
C ASP A 72 12.97 -3.74 -3.47
N PRO A 73 12.97 -4.92 -4.13
CA PRO A 73 12.27 -6.09 -3.61
C PRO A 73 12.96 -6.72 -2.39
N ALA A 74 14.21 -6.32 -2.07
CA ALA A 74 14.91 -6.81 -0.88
C ALA A 74 14.45 -6.10 0.40
N LYS A 75 13.79 -4.93 0.28
CA LYS A 75 13.24 -4.21 1.42
C LYS A 75 12.00 -4.93 1.99
N PRO A 76 11.96 -5.24 3.30
CA PRO A 76 10.79 -5.85 3.92
C PRO A 76 9.55 -4.97 3.74
N LEU A 77 8.37 -5.56 3.54
CA LEU A 77 7.11 -4.80 3.42
C LEU A 77 6.72 -4.07 4.70
N ASN A 78 7.19 -4.55 5.86
CA ASN A 78 6.97 -3.90 7.17
C ASN A 78 8.09 -2.92 7.54
N ASP A 79 9.05 -2.67 6.64
CA ASP A 79 10.09 -1.65 6.84
C ASP A 79 9.51 -0.25 6.60
N ASN A 80 8.65 0.18 7.52
CA ASN A 80 8.13 1.54 7.61
C ASN A 80 9.05 2.42 8.47
N SER A 81 10.34 2.07 8.59
CA SER A 81 11.26 2.66 9.56
C SER A 81 11.64 4.10 9.20
N GLY A 82 10.72 5.06 9.42
CA GLY A 82 11.01 6.49 9.54
C GLY A 82 11.52 7.22 8.29
N ALA A 83 11.84 6.53 7.19
CA ALA A 83 12.42 7.13 5.99
C ALA A 83 11.40 7.82 5.07
N TRP A 84 10.19 8.12 5.56
CA TRP A 84 9.15 8.81 4.79
C TRP A 84 9.58 10.19 4.33
N VAL A 85 10.18 10.96 5.24
CA VAL A 85 10.71 12.29 4.92
C VAL A 85 11.80 12.20 3.86
N ASP A 86 12.71 11.24 3.98
CA ASP A 86 13.80 11.04 3.02
C ASP A 86 13.28 10.54 1.67
N THR A 87 12.28 9.66 1.67
CA THR A 87 11.65 9.15 0.45
C THR A 87 10.91 10.26 -0.28
N ILE A 88 10.09 11.03 0.42
CA ILE A 88 9.37 12.18 -0.14
C ILE A 88 10.38 13.22 -0.67
N GLY A 89 11.39 13.57 0.13
CA GLY A 89 12.46 14.48 -0.27
C GLY A 89 13.21 14.00 -1.51
N GLY A 90 13.58 12.71 -1.56
CA GLY A 90 14.23 12.09 -2.71
C GLY A 90 13.37 12.12 -3.97
N MET A 91 12.06 11.81 -3.85
CA MET A 91 11.11 11.90 -4.95
C MET A 91 10.99 13.33 -5.47
N LEU A 92 10.87 14.32 -4.60
CA LEU A 92 10.81 15.74 -4.98
C LEU A 92 12.09 16.19 -5.68
N MET A 93 13.25 15.78 -5.17
CA MET A 93 14.54 16.07 -5.80
C MET A 93 14.63 15.47 -7.20
N HIS A 94 14.16 14.23 -7.39
CA HIS A 94 14.09 13.60 -8.71
C HIS A 94 13.08 14.32 -9.62
N ALA A 95 11.87 14.61 -9.13
CA ALA A 95 10.80 15.28 -9.90
C ALA A 95 11.20 16.66 -10.40
N HIS A 96 11.96 17.40 -9.59
CA HIS A 96 12.49 18.71 -9.96
C HIS A 96 13.82 18.65 -10.72
N LYS A 97 14.27 17.46 -11.16
CA LYS A 97 15.54 17.26 -11.88
C LYS A 97 16.77 17.79 -11.12
N LYS A 98 16.70 17.77 -9.79
CA LYS A 98 17.82 18.12 -8.89
C LYS A 98 18.64 16.89 -8.49
N SER A 99 18.15 15.69 -8.81
CA SER A 99 18.82 14.40 -8.62
C SER A 99 18.41 13.46 -9.74
N GLU A 100 19.37 12.73 -10.30
CA GLU A 100 19.09 11.60 -11.22
C GLU A 100 18.77 10.31 -10.45
N ILE A 101 19.01 10.29 -9.13
CA ILE A 101 18.76 9.15 -8.26
C ILE A 101 17.33 9.17 -7.79
N ARG A 102 16.62 8.06 -8.02
CA ARG A 102 15.30 7.78 -7.46
C ARG A 102 15.44 7.10 -6.10
N PRO A 103 14.64 7.48 -5.09
CA PRO A 103 14.63 6.78 -3.82
C PRO A 103 14.21 5.32 -4.00
N ALA A 104 14.97 4.42 -3.38
CA ALA A 104 14.67 2.99 -3.36
C ALA A 104 13.60 2.68 -2.30
N VAL A 105 12.48 2.08 -2.71
CA VAL A 105 11.31 1.82 -1.85
C VAL A 105 10.77 0.40 -2.08
N ASN A 106 10.11 -0.19 -1.08
CA ASN A 106 9.35 -1.42 -1.31
C ASN A 106 7.97 -1.09 -1.95
N PRO A 107 7.23 -2.09 -2.49
CA PRO A 107 5.90 -1.86 -3.07
C PRO A 107 4.87 -1.26 -2.10
N ALA A 108 4.96 -1.56 -0.79
CA ALA A 108 4.05 -1.01 0.22
C ALA A 108 4.25 0.49 0.43
N THR A 109 5.50 0.96 0.44
CA THR A 109 5.82 2.39 0.48
C THR A 109 5.26 3.10 -0.75
N ALA A 110 5.43 2.55 -1.95
CA ALA A 110 4.87 3.14 -3.18
C ALA A 110 3.33 3.20 -3.14
N ALA A 111 2.67 2.14 -2.68
CA ALA A 111 1.22 2.10 -2.49
C ALA A 111 0.74 3.15 -1.48
N GLN A 112 1.41 3.26 -0.33
CA GLN A 112 1.07 4.25 0.69
C GLN A 112 1.27 5.69 0.21
N LEU A 113 2.35 6.00 -0.51
CA LEU A 113 2.56 7.34 -1.10
C LEU A 113 1.44 7.70 -2.07
N MET A 114 1.09 6.78 -2.99
CA MET A 114 -0.03 6.97 -3.91
C MET A 114 -1.33 7.19 -3.12
N GLY A 115 -1.62 6.35 -2.11
CA GLY A 115 -2.80 6.46 -1.26
C GLY A 115 -2.91 7.81 -0.55
N LEU A 116 -1.82 8.31 0.04
CA LEU A 116 -1.78 9.61 0.71
C LEU A 116 -2.01 10.75 -0.27
N MET A 117 -1.37 10.73 -1.45
CA MET A 117 -1.59 11.74 -2.49
C MET A 117 -3.04 11.76 -2.98
N LEU A 118 -3.66 10.59 -3.12
CA LEU A 118 -5.06 10.46 -3.54
C LEU A 118 -6.04 10.96 -2.49
N GLN A 119 -5.85 10.57 -1.24
CA GLN A 119 -6.66 11.06 -0.12
C GLN A 119 -6.54 12.58 0.00
N ARG A 120 -5.34 13.13 -0.23
CA ARG A 120 -5.13 14.58 -0.23
C ARG A 120 -5.87 15.29 -1.36
N ALA A 121 -5.99 14.63 -2.50
CA ALA A 121 -6.81 15.08 -3.63
C ALA A 121 -8.33 14.89 -3.38
N GLY A 122 -8.74 14.23 -2.30
CA GLY A 122 -10.16 13.93 -2.04
C GLY A 122 -10.69 12.72 -2.80
N VAL A 123 -9.80 11.86 -3.33
CA VAL A 123 -10.17 10.56 -3.91
C VAL A 123 -10.27 9.52 -2.80
N GLU A 124 -11.41 8.83 -2.72
CA GLU A 124 -11.59 7.71 -1.80
C GLU A 124 -10.64 6.58 -2.22
N ALA A 125 -9.66 6.27 -1.36
CA ALA A 125 -8.61 5.31 -1.63
C ALA A 125 -8.33 4.44 -0.40
N ARG A 126 -8.03 3.16 -0.64
CA ARG A 126 -7.67 2.19 0.39
C ARG A 126 -6.46 1.36 -0.02
N ILE A 127 -5.66 0.97 0.97
CA ILE A 127 -4.53 0.07 0.71
C ILE A 127 -5.05 -1.34 0.56
N VAL A 128 -4.50 -2.05 -0.42
CA VAL A 128 -4.78 -3.46 -0.66
C VAL A 128 -3.50 -4.25 -0.50
N GLU A 129 -3.58 -5.40 0.14
CA GLU A 129 -2.48 -6.36 0.21
C GLU A 129 -2.92 -7.70 -0.41
N LEU A 130 -2.15 -8.18 -1.38
CA LEU A 130 -2.37 -9.45 -2.04
C LEU A 130 -1.40 -10.49 -1.54
N PHE A 131 -1.84 -11.74 -1.45
CA PHE A 131 -1.04 -12.85 -0.97
C PHE A 131 -1.00 -13.97 -2.01
N ARG A 132 0.16 -14.57 -2.22
CA ARG A 132 0.27 -15.82 -3.00
C ARG A 132 0.39 -17.02 -2.08
N TYR A 133 -0.11 -18.17 -2.55
CA TYR A 133 0.00 -19.45 -1.85
C TYR A 133 1.39 -20.06 -2.05
N ALA A 134 2.36 -19.62 -1.23
CA ALA A 134 3.76 -20.05 -1.28
C ALA A 134 4.41 -20.01 0.12
N PRO A 135 5.55 -20.69 0.34
CA PRO A 135 6.30 -20.62 1.60
C PRO A 135 6.46 -19.19 2.12
N GLY A 136 6.03 -18.96 3.37
CA GLY A 136 6.09 -17.65 4.01
C GLY A 136 4.95 -16.68 3.64
N PHE A 137 3.99 -17.09 2.81
CA PHE A 137 2.86 -16.27 2.34
C PHE A 137 3.30 -14.86 1.90
N PRO A 138 4.22 -14.76 0.92
CA PRO A 138 4.70 -13.48 0.47
C PRO A 138 3.55 -12.65 -0.09
N SER A 139 3.62 -11.35 0.18
CA SER A 139 2.59 -10.41 -0.18
C SER A 139 3.12 -9.27 -1.04
N VAL A 140 2.20 -8.48 -1.56
CA VAL A 140 2.49 -7.24 -2.28
C VAL A 140 1.36 -6.27 -2.03
N ALA A 141 1.71 -5.00 -1.84
CA ALA A 141 0.76 -3.94 -1.57
C ALA A 141 0.46 -3.12 -2.82
N MET A 142 -0.80 -2.67 -2.89
CA MET A 142 -1.42 -1.95 -3.99
C MET A 142 -2.38 -0.89 -3.41
N VAL A 143 -3.02 -0.12 -4.29
CA VAL A 143 -4.05 0.86 -3.91
C VAL A 143 -5.31 0.57 -4.69
N GLU A 144 -6.46 0.56 -4.01
CA GLU A 144 -7.74 0.71 -4.68
C GLU A 144 -8.22 2.15 -4.59
N THR A 145 -8.75 2.68 -5.69
CA THR A 145 -9.45 3.96 -5.71
C THR A 145 -10.89 3.75 -6.12
N LYS A 146 -11.80 4.54 -5.55
CA LYS A 146 -13.20 4.50 -5.96
C LYS A 146 -13.39 5.42 -7.14
N ASP A 147 -13.76 4.84 -8.27
CA ASP A 147 -14.06 5.60 -9.48
C ASP A 147 -15.29 6.49 -9.24
N MET A 148 -15.13 7.79 -9.46
CA MET A 148 -16.16 8.79 -9.14
C MET A 148 -17.41 8.67 -10.03
N ALA A 149 -17.27 8.11 -11.23
CA ALA A 149 -18.38 7.97 -12.17
C ALA A 149 -19.20 6.70 -11.91
N SER A 150 -18.55 5.57 -11.66
CA SER A 150 -19.19 4.26 -11.52
C SER A 150 -19.39 3.82 -10.06
N GLY A 151 -18.71 4.46 -9.11
CA GLY A 151 -18.65 4.05 -7.71
C GLY A 151 -17.90 2.74 -7.46
N GLN A 152 -17.30 2.15 -8.51
CA GLN A 152 -16.57 0.89 -8.42
C GLN A 152 -15.15 1.12 -7.90
N TRP A 153 -14.64 0.15 -7.16
CA TRP A 153 -13.23 0.12 -6.80
C TRP A 153 -12.37 -0.29 -8.00
N VAL A 154 -11.24 0.38 -8.17
CA VAL A 154 -10.25 0.14 -9.22
C VAL A 154 -8.90 -0.11 -8.57
N LEU A 155 -8.26 -1.23 -8.91
CA LEU A 155 -6.97 -1.59 -8.35
C LEU A 155 -5.81 -0.97 -9.16
N HIS A 156 -4.81 -0.48 -8.45
CA HIS A 156 -3.64 0.22 -8.98
C HIS A 156 -2.33 -0.31 -8.38
N ASP A 157 -1.34 -0.49 -9.25
CA ASP A 157 0.05 -0.80 -8.96
C ASP A 157 0.94 0.42 -9.22
N PRO A 158 1.22 1.24 -8.20
CA PRO A 158 2.17 2.34 -8.34
C PRO A 158 3.62 1.89 -8.46
N ALA A 159 3.95 0.64 -8.13
CA ALA A 159 5.31 0.12 -8.30
C ALA A 159 5.61 -0.22 -9.77
N ARG A 160 4.58 -0.46 -10.57
CA ARG A 160 4.71 -0.94 -11.97
C ARG A 160 4.03 -0.04 -13.00
N ASP A 161 3.41 1.06 -12.59
CA ASP A 161 2.54 1.87 -13.45
C ASP A 161 1.45 1.00 -14.11
N VAL A 162 0.71 0.21 -13.32
CA VAL A 162 -0.34 -0.70 -13.83
C VAL A 162 -1.68 -0.48 -13.11
N TYR A 163 -2.79 -0.61 -13.84
CA TYR A 163 -4.12 -0.89 -13.30
C TYR A 163 -4.69 -2.12 -14.02
N TRP A 164 -5.75 -2.73 -13.48
CA TRP A 164 -6.36 -3.92 -14.09
C TRP A 164 -7.69 -3.59 -14.73
N ALA A 165 -7.93 -4.19 -15.90
CA ALA A 165 -9.19 -4.05 -16.61
C ALA A 165 -9.73 -5.42 -17.03
N ASN A 166 -11.05 -5.55 -17.06
CA ASN A 166 -11.74 -6.65 -17.70
C ASN A 166 -11.94 -6.29 -19.19
N PRO A 167 -11.22 -6.92 -20.13
CA PRO A 167 -11.31 -6.56 -21.54
C PRO A 167 -12.66 -6.92 -22.17
N GLN A 168 -13.39 -7.91 -21.61
CA GLN A 168 -14.71 -8.31 -22.10
C GLN A 168 -15.76 -7.26 -21.74
N LYS A 169 -15.71 -6.74 -20.51
CA LYS A 169 -16.63 -5.70 -20.00
C LYS A 169 -16.20 -4.28 -20.39
N ARG A 170 -14.95 -4.10 -20.84
CA ARG A 170 -14.32 -2.78 -21.09
C ARG A 170 -14.34 -1.88 -19.87
N GLU A 171 -14.17 -2.49 -18.70
CA GLU A 171 -14.25 -1.83 -17.40
C GLU A 171 -12.97 -2.05 -16.61
N ARG A 172 -12.61 -1.08 -15.77
CA ARG A 172 -11.55 -1.27 -14.78
C ARG A 172 -12.02 -2.20 -13.68
N ALA A 173 -11.09 -2.89 -13.04
CA ALA A 173 -11.39 -3.89 -12.04
C ALA A 173 -10.74 -3.58 -10.70
N GLY A 174 -11.50 -3.77 -9.63
CA GLY A 174 -11.01 -3.82 -8.25
C GLY A 174 -10.59 -5.23 -7.86
N LEU A 175 -10.01 -5.34 -6.67
CA LEU A 175 -9.58 -6.58 -6.04
C LEU A 175 -10.67 -7.64 -6.04
N GLU A 176 -11.88 -7.26 -5.61
CA GLU A 176 -12.99 -8.21 -5.45
C GLU A 176 -13.28 -8.95 -6.76
N ALA A 177 -13.41 -8.20 -7.85
CA ALA A 177 -13.67 -8.77 -9.16
C ALA A 177 -12.53 -9.70 -9.62
N ILE A 178 -11.28 -9.30 -9.36
CA ILE A 178 -10.10 -10.05 -9.78
C ILE A 178 -9.98 -11.38 -9.03
N VAL A 179 -10.21 -11.38 -7.71
CA VAL A 179 -10.19 -12.60 -6.89
C VAL A 179 -11.35 -13.52 -7.25
N ARG A 180 -12.56 -12.97 -7.46
CA ARG A 180 -13.76 -13.75 -7.82
C ARG A 180 -13.66 -14.39 -9.19
N ASP A 181 -13.42 -13.60 -10.23
CA ASP A 181 -13.56 -14.04 -11.63
C ASP A 181 -12.25 -14.67 -12.17
N ARG A 182 -11.23 -14.88 -11.32
CA ARG A 182 -9.85 -15.33 -11.63
C ARG A 182 -9.02 -14.30 -12.42
N ALA A 183 -7.76 -14.13 -12.03
CA ALA A 183 -6.86 -13.11 -12.57
C ALA A 183 -6.61 -13.18 -14.09
N GLN A 184 -6.72 -14.36 -14.70
CA GLN A 184 -6.49 -14.56 -16.14
C GLN A 184 -7.55 -13.86 -17.01
N ASN A 185 -8.71 -13.52 -16.43
CA ASN A 185 -9.78 -12.81 -17.13
C ASN A 185 -9.60 -11.28 -17.13
N PHE A 186 -8.52 -10.79 -16.51
CA PHE A 186 -8.19 -9.37 -16.44
C PHE A 186 -6.88 -9.13 -17.19
N MET A 187 -6.69 -7.91 -17.67
CA MET A 187 -5.48 -7.51 -18.37
C MET A 187 -4.86 -6.31 -17.64
N PRO A 188 -3.54 -6.33 -17.40
CA PRO A 188 -2.83 -5.16 -16.91
C PRO A 188 -2.80 -4.07 -17.99
N CYS A 189 -3.01 -2.84 -17.57
CA CYS A 189 -3.04 -1.67 -18.43
C CYS A 189 -2.26 -0.53 -17.78
N ASN A 190 -1.71 0.35 -18.61
CA ASN A 190 -1.28 1.68 -18.21
C ASN A 190 -2.08 2.73 -19.03
N MET A 191 -1.65 3.99 -19.04
CA MET A 191 -2.37 5.03 -19.78
C MET A 191 -2.34 4.86 -21.32
N THR A 192 -1.42 4.05 -21.86
CA THR A 192 -1.18 3.97 -23.31
C THR A 192 -1.50 2.61 -23.91
N THR A 193 -1.40 1.53 -23.14
CA THR A 193 -1.60 0.18 -23.65
C THR A 193 -2.06 -0.78 -22.55
N CYS A 194 -2.63 -1.90 -22.98
CA CYS A 194 -2.91 -3.05 -22.13
C CYS A 194 -2.15 -4.25 -22.68
N ASP A 195 -1.17 -4.74 -21.92
CA ASP A 195 -0.32 -5.84 -22.34
C ASP A 195 0.31 -6.55 -21.13
N TRP A 196 0.36 -7.87 -21.17
CA TRP A 196 1.11 -8.67 -20.20
C TRP A 196 2.62 -8.47 -20.29
N ALA A 197 3.11 -7.98 -21.43
CA ALA A 197 4.50 -7.62 -21.66
C ALA A 197 4.87 -6.22 -21.12
N LEU A 198 3.98 -5.53 -20.41
CA LEU A 198 4.30 -4.28 -19.71
C LEU A 198 5.48 -4.52 -18.75
N VAL A 199 6.67 -4.03 -19.13
CA VAL A 199 7.88 -4.19 -18.33
C VAL A 199 7.87 -3.17 -17.21
N SER A 200 7.81 -3.64 -15.97
CA SER A 200 8.05 -2.76 -14.82
C SER A 200 9.56 -2.52 -14.65
N GLN A 201 9.90 -1.46 -13.94
CA GLN A 201 11.30 -1.11 -13.63
C GLN A 201 12.04 -2.16 -12.79
N THR A 202 11.31 -3.12 -12.22
CA THR A 202 11.88 -4.22 -11.42
C THR A 202 12.25 -5.45 -12.23
N GLY A 203 11.92 -5.49 -13.52
CA GLY A 203 11.99 -6.72 -14.32
C GLY A 203 10.92 -7.76 -13.97
N VAL A 204 10.10 -7.53 -12.93
CA VAL A 204 8.91 -8.33 -12.63
C VAL A 204 7.79 -7.91 -13.57
N THR A 205 7.22 -8.88 -14.26
CA THR A 205 6.12 -8.64 -15.21
C THR A 205 4.77 -8.73 -14.48
N PRO A 206 3.70 -8.11 -15.01
CA PRO A 206 2.35 -8.35 -14.51
C PRO A 206 1.95 -9.83 -14.53
N GLN A 207 2.52 -10.65 -15.41
CA GLN A 207 2.28 -12.08 -15.45
C GLN A 207 2.68 -12.76 -14.13
N ASP A 208 3.80 -12.34 -13.52
CA ASP A 208 4.27 -12.87 -12.23
C ASP A 208 3.28 -12.54 -11.09
N MET A 209 2.54 -11.43 -11.25
CA MET A 209 1.54 -10.97 -10.28
C MET A 209 0.28 -11.82 -10.25
N MET A 210 0.00 -12.61 -11.30
CA MET A 210 -1.17 -13.49 -11.34
C MET A 210 -1.24 -14.43 -10.14
N THR A 211 -0.09 -14.86 -9.62
CA THR A 211 0.00 -15.78 -8.48
C THR A 211 -0.47 -15.16 -7.16
N TYR A 212 -0.56 -13.83 -7.07
CA TYR A 212 -0.99 -13.11 -5.86
C TYR A 212 -2.50 -12.87 -5.81
N PHE A 213 -3.21 -13.02 -6.92
CA PHE A 213 -4.64 -12.70 -7.03
C PHE A 213 -5.57 -13.84 -6.57
N VAL A 214 -5.15 -14.57 -5.55
CA VAL A 214 -5.86 -15.71 -4.97
C VAL A 214 -6.44 -15.40 -3.59
N LEU A 215 -5.82 -14.43 -2.90
CA LEU A 215 -6.22 -13.92 -1.59
C LEU A 215 -5.84 -12.44 -1.54
N GLY A 216 -6.78 -11.58 -1.15
CA GLY A 216 -6.50 -10.16 -0.96
C GLY A 216 -7.20 -9.57 0.26
N VAL A 217 -6.57 -8.58 0.87
CA VAL A 217 -7.10 -7.82 2.00
C VAL A 217 -7.22 -6.37 1.58
N ALA A 218 -8.42 -5.80 1.70
CA ALA A 218 -8.67 -4.38 1.54
C ALA A 218 -8.75 -3.72 2.91
N TYR A 219 -7.81 -2.83 3.21
CA TYR A 219 -7.76 -2.11 4.48
C TYR A 219 -8.62 -0.84 4.41
N ASP A 220 -9.90 -1.01 4.69
CA ASP A 220 -10.80 0.10 5.01
C ASP A 220 -10.65 0.47 6.50
N PRO A 221 -10.59 1.76 6.88
CA PRO A 221 -10.48 2.17 8.29
C PRO A 221 -11.64 1.71 9.17
N VAL A 222 -12.81 1.47 8.59
CA VAL A 222 -14.05 1.12 9.30
C VAL A 222 -14.34 -0.38 9.22
N ASP A 223 -14.20 -0.97 8.04
CA ASP A 223 -14.51 -2.39 7.81
C ASP A 223 -13.48 -3.08 6.90
N PRO A 224 -12.30 -3.44 7.42
CA PRO A 224 -11.30 -4.18 6.65
C PRO A 224 -11.84 -5.56 6.21
N VAL A 225 -11.68 -5.88 4.93
CA VAL A 225 -12.28 -7.07 4.30
C VAL A 225 -11.21 -7.97 3.71
N MET A 226 -11.37 -9.27 3.89
CA MET A 226 -10.58 -10.30 3.22
C MET A 226 -11.42 -10.97 2.12
N PHE A 227 -10.89 -11.01 0.91
CA PHE A 227 -11.46 -11.70 -0.24
C PHE A 227 -10.65 -12.96 -0.53
N VAL A 228 -11.31 -14.12 -0.56
CA VAL A 228 -10.67 -15.42 -0.71
C VAL A 228 -11.27 -16.15 -1.91
N ASN A 229 -10.43 -16.59 -2.84
CA ASN A 229 -10.84 -17.57 -3.85
C ASN A 229 -10.52 -18.97 -3.29
N ASN A 230 -11.53 -19.67 -2.78
CA ASN A 230 -11.34 -20.94 -2.09
C ASN A 230 -10.98 -22.10 -3.04
N GLU A 231 -11.15 -21.93 -4.35
CA GLU A 231 -10.66 -22.87 -5.34
C GLU A 231 -9.14 -22.82 -5.51
N GLN A 232 -8.52 -21.65 -5.24
CA GLN A 232 -7.10 -21.39 -5.50
C GLN A 232 -6.27 -21.17 -4.22
N PHE A 233 -6.93 -20.87 -3.10
CA PHE A 233 -6.28 -20.60 -1.83
C PHE A 233 -7.02 -21.30 -0.68
N SER A 234 -6.28 -21.97 0.21
CA SER A 234 -6.83 -22.51 1.44
C SER A 234 -6.25 -21.80 2.66
N LEU A 235 -7.12 -21.20 3.47
CA LEU A 235 -6.73 -20.53 4.72
C LEU A 235 -6.20 -21.51 5.79
N THR A 236 -6.58 -22.79 5.69
CA THR A 236 -6.31 -23.81 6.70
C THR A 236 -5.32 -24.87 6.24
N ALA A 237 -5.09 -25.02 4.93
CA ALA A 237 -4.08 -25.94 4.44
C ALA A 237 -2.68 -25.39 4.78
N PRO A 238 -1.79 -26.24 5.32
CA PRO A 238 -0.44 -25.81 5.67
C PRO A 238 0.42 -25.65 4.42
N VAL A 239 1.28 -24.63 4.45
CA VAL A 239 2.39 -24.47 3.53
C VAL A 239 3.68 -24.59 4.34
N THR A 240 4.70 -25.25 3.78
CA THR A 240 6.02 -25.30 4.41
C THR A 240 6.56 -23.87 4.54
N GLY A 241 6.75 -23.42 5.77
CA GLY A 241 7.33 -22.13 6.11
C GLY A 241 8.79 -22.04 5.69
N VAL A 242 9.34 -20.82 5.72
CA VAL A 242 10.75 -20.55 5.36
C VAL A 242 11.71 -21.22 6.35
N ASP A 243 11.27 -21.44 7.58
CA ASP A 243 11.95 -22.18 8.66
C ASP A 243 11.73 -23.70 8.61
N GLY A 244 10.99 -24.20 7.61
CA GLY A 244 10.61 -25.60 7.48
C GLY A 244 9.38 -26.02 8.28
N ALA A 245 8.77 -25.14 9.09
CA ALA A 245 7.57 -25.45 9.84
C ALA A 245 6.32 -25.40 8.94
N ALA A 246 5.47 -26.42 8.98
CA ALA A 246 4.22 -26.42 8.24
C ALA A 246 3.18 -25.56 8.96
N LEU A 247 2.84 -24.40 8.39
CA LEU A 247 1.87 -23.46 8.96
C LEU A 247 0.79 -23.12 7.92
N SER A 248 -0.46 -23.08 8.34
CA SER A 248 -1.55 -22.53 7.54
C SER A 248 -1.49 -21.00 7.53
N PHE A 249 -2.23 -20.38 6.60
CA PHE A 249 -2.30 -18.92 6.53
C PHE A 249 -2.82 -18.33 7.85
N CYS A 250 -3.90 -18.89 8.42
CA CYS A 250 -4.45 -18.38 9.67
C CYS A 250 -3.56 -18.62 10.90
N GLN A 251 -2.64 -19.58 10.85
CA GLN A 251 -1.62 -19.72 11.90
C GLN A 251 -0.53 -18.64 11.75
N ALA A 252 -0.10 -18.36 10.51
CA ALA A 252 0.94 -17.37 10.23
C ALA A 252 0.45 -15.90 10.31
N ARG A 253 -0.85 -15.67 10.09
CA ARG A 253 -1.50 -14.35 9.97
C ARG A 253 -2.83 -14.31 10.73
N ALA A 254 -2.80 -14.73 12.00
CA ALA A 254 -4.00 -14.86 12.83
C ALA A 254 -4.86 -13.59 12.90
N ASN A 255 -4.23 -12.40 12.92
CA ASN A 255 -4.91 -11.11 12.92
C ASN A 255 -5.75 -10.89 11.66
N LEU A 256 -5.26 -11.32 10.49
CA LEU A 256 -6.00 -11.19 9.23
C LEU A 256 -7.18 -12.17 9.20
N CYS A 257 -7.06 -13.35 9.81
CA CYS A 257 -8.15 -14.33 9.85
C CYS A 257 -9.31 -13.97 10.80
N ALA A 258 -9.17 -12.89 11.58
CA ALA A 258 -10.26 -12.30 12.38
C ALA A 258 -11.11 -11.27 11.60
N LEU A 259 -10.67 -10.88 10.40
CA LEU A 259 -11.39 -9.94 9.55
C LEU A 259 -12.69 -10.54 8.99
N ARG A 260 -13.60 -9.67 8.52
CA ARG A 260 -14.74 -10.09 7.73
C ARG A 260 -14.24 -10.74 6.43
N LYS A 261 -14.79 -11.90 6.11
CA LYS A 261 -14.41 -12.71 4.94
C LYS A 261 -15.50 -12.67 3.88
N VAL A 262 -15.07 -12.64 2.64
CA VAL A 262 -15.92 -12.84 1.46
C VAL A 262 -15.28 -13.97 0.65
N ASP A 263 -16.00 -15.08 0.59
CA ASP A 263 -15.57 -16.34 0.01
C ASP A 263 -16.15 -16.50 -1.40
N TYR A 264 -15.29 -16.90 -2.34
CA TYR A 264 -15.64 -17.24 -3.72
C TYR A 264 -15.22 -18.67 -4.07
#